data_AF-A0AAD8E654-F1
#
_entry.id   AF-A0AAD8E654-F1
#
_cell.length_a   1.000
_cell.length_b   1.000
_cell.length_c   1.000
_cell.angle_alpha   90.00
_cell.angle_beta   90.00
_cell.angle_gamma   90.00
#
_symmetry.space_group_name_H-M   'P 1'
#
loop_
_entity.id
_entity.type
_entity.pdbx_description
1 polymer ?
#
loop_
_entity_poly.entity_id
_entity_poly.type
_entity_poly.pdbx_seq_one_letter_code
_entity_poly.pdbx_strand_id
1 'polypeptide(L)'
;MAAFTGAEHARCVFLFEETKSATIVQHRFRTQYGKDHPSRPTIYSWHQTFVMSGCSVSHSKHTSRPRTAEAVVEQVRDSFARSPRKSTRCAKSLHNCRIWGSEPPHLHLLINRRP
;
A
#
# COMPACT_ATOMS: atom_id res chain seq x y z
N MET A 1 -1.04 -13.70 19.88
CA MET A 1 -0.70 -12.48 20.64
C MET A 1 -1.97 -11.69 20.85
N ALA A 2 -2.29 -11.30 22.08
CA ALA A 2 -3.45 -10.45 22.33
C ALA A 2 -3.28 -9.14 21.55
N ALA A 3 -4.25 -8.80 20.71
CA ALA A 3 -4.21 -7.59 19.93
C ALA A 3 -4.55 -6.40 20.83
N PHE A 4 -3.56 -5.57 21.14
CA PHE A 4 -3.78 -4.30 21.81
C PHE A 4 -4.47 -3.34 20.83
N THR A 5 -5.51 -2.66 21.29
CA THR A 5 -6.16 -1.62 20.51
C THR A 5 -5.26 -0.39 20.40
N GLY A 6 -5.44 0.44 19.37
CA GLY A 6 -4.69 1.70 19.23
C GLY A 6 -4.88 2.63 20.45
N ALA A 7 -6.06 2.61 21.07
CA ALA A 7 -6.34 3.38 22.28
C ALA A 7 -5.54 2.86 23.49
N GLU A 8 -5.51 1.54 23.71
CA GLU A 8 -4.72 0.91 24.77
C GLU A 8 -3.22 1.23 24.61
N HIS A 9 -2.69 1.18 23.38
CA HIS A 9 -1.31 1.55 23.07
C HIS A 9 -1.02 3.02 23.38
N ALA A 10 -1.86 3.94 22.92
CA ALA A 10 -1.69 5.38 23.19
C ALA A 10 -1.71 5.68 24.70
N ARG A 11 -2.56 4.98 25.46
CA ARG A 11 -2.63 5.11 26.92
C ARG A 11 -1.36 4.58 27.60
N CYS A 12 -0.79 3.48 27.13
CA CYS A 12 0.50 3.00 27.63
C CYS A 12 1.63 4.00 27.42
N VAL A 13 1.74 4.59 26.22
CA VAL A 13 2.77 5.60 25.91
C VAL A 13 2.59 6.84 26.78
N PHE A 14 1.35 7.31 26.95
CA PHE A 14 1.04 8.45 27.81
C PHE A 14 1.40 8.19 29.28
N LEU A 15 0.99 7.04 29.84
CA LEU A 15 1.30 6.66 31.22
C LEU A 15 2.80 6.49 31.43
N PHE A 16 3.52 5.99 30.43
CA PHE A 16 4.96 5.83 30.50
C PHE A 16 5.67 7.19 30.50
N GLU A 17 5.18 8.16 29.73
CA GLU A 17 5.73 9.50 29.73
C GLU A 17 5.56 10.20 31.08
N GLU A 18 4.40 10.04 31.73
CA GLU A 18 4.12 10.59 33.06
C GLU A 18 4.97 9.94 34.17
N THR A 19 5.04 8.61 34.18
CA THR A 19 5.59 7.85 35.32
C THR A 19 7.03 7.42 35.14
N LYS A 20 7.54 7.44 33.90
CA LYS A 20 8.85 6.91 33.48
C LYS A 20 9.14 5.49 33.97
N SER A 21 8.09 4.72 34.31
CA SER A 21 8.20 3.40 34.94
C SER A 21 7.27 2.39 34.30
N ALA A 22 7.85 1.39 33.62
CA ALA A 22 7.08 0.33 32.97
C ALA A 22 6.24 -0.48 33.96
N THR A 23 6.71 -0.68 35.20
CA THR A 23 5.96 -1.41 36.25
C THR A 23 4.68 -0.69 36.65
N ILE A 24 4.72 0.64 36.75
CA ILE A 24 3.54 1.45 37.09
C ILE A 24 2.55 1.44 35.93
N VAL A 25 3.03 1.58 34.69
CA VAL A 25 2.19 1.48 33.48
C VAL A 25 1.47 0.13 33.44
N GLN A 26 2.21 -0.95 33.69
CA GLN A 26 1.70 -2.31 33.75
C GLN A 26 0.61 -2.51 34.81
N HIS A 27 0.83 -1.99 36.02
CA HIS A 27 -0.15 -2.06 37.10
C HIS A 27 -1.42 -1.25 36.76
N ARG A 28 -1.26 0.00 36.32
CA ARG A 28 -2.38 0.87 35.91
C ARG A 28 -3.15 0.31 34.72
N PHE A 29 -2.47 -0.35 33.78
CA PHE A 29 -3.12 -0.98 32.64
C PHE A 29 -4.01 -2.14 33.09
N ARG A 30 -3.51 -2.99 33.99
CA ARG A 30 -4.29 -4.09 34.57
C ARG A 30 -5.51 -3.60 35.32
N THR A 31 -5.39 -2.54 36.11
CA THR A 31 -6.52 -1.99 36.88
C THR A 31 -7.56 -1.30 35.99
N GLN A 32 -7.15 -0.65 34.90
CA GLN A 32 -8.08 0.02 33.99
C GLN A 32 -8.79 -0.93 33.02
N TYR A 33 -8.08 -1.90 32.47
CA TYR A 33 -8.60 -2.74 31.38
C TYR A 33 -8.94 -4.17 31.81
N GLY A 34 -8.48 -4.65 32.96
CA GLY A 34 -8.70 -6.02 33.42
C GLY A 34 -8.08 -7.09 32.49
N LYS A 35 -7.14 -6.69 31.63
CA LYS A 35 -6.49 -7.55 30.62
C LYS A 35 -5.01 -7.72 30.94
N ASP A 36 -4.40 -8.69 30.25
CA ASP A 36 -2.95 -8.83 30.26
C ASP A 36 -2.27 -7.57 29.73
N HIS A 37 -1.42 -7.01 30.58
CA HIS A 37 -0.53 -5.90 30.28
C HIS A 37 0.48 -6.24 29.16
N PRO A 38 0.95 -5.24 28.41
CA PRO A 38 2.09 -5.39 27.52
C PRO A 38 3.38 -5.65 28.30
N SER A 39 4.31 -6.35 27.65
CA SER A 39 5.63 -6.63 28.24
C SER A 39 6.46 -5.35 28.35
N ARG A 40 7.40 -5.29 29.31
CA ARG A 40 8.31 -4.15 29.48
C ARG A 40 9.06 -3.75 28.20
N PRO A 41 9.71 -4.67 27.44
CA PRO A 41 10.38 -4.29 26.19
C PRO A 41 9.40 -3.75 25.14
N THR A 42 8.16 -4.27 25.11
CA THR A 42 7.11 -3.72 24.23
C THR A 42 6.78 -2.28 24.59
N ILE A 43 6.65 -1.95 25.87
CA ILE A 43 6.37 -0.57 26.33
C ILE A 43 7.50 0.38 25.92
N TYR A 44 8.77 -0.02 26.09
CA TYR A 44 9.91 0.80 25.68
C TYR A 44 9.96 1.00 24.17
N SER A 45 9.74 -0.07 23.39
CA SER A 45 9.68 0.02 21.94
C SER A 45 8.58 0.98 21.48
N TRP A 46 7.39 0.91 22.07
CA TRP A 46 6.27 1.80 21.75
C TRP A 46 6.59 3.27 22.04
N HIS A 47 7.22 3.55 23.18
CA HIS A 47 7.65 4.90 23.53
C HIS A 47 8.74 5.41 22.57
N GLN A 48 9.74 4.58 22.26
CA GLN A 48 10.80 4.96 21.33
C GLN A 48 10.26 5.25 19.92
N THR A 49 9.36 4.40 19.41
CA THR A 49 8.70 4.65 18.12
C THR A 49 7.86 5.93 18.16
N PHE A 50 7.16 6.20 19.27
CA PHE A 50 6.43 7.45 19.45
C PHE A 50 7.35 8.68 19.42
N VAL A 51 8.49 8.65 20.13
CA VAL A 51 9.47 9.74 20.14
C VAL A 51 10.09 9.95 18.76
N MET A 52 10.41 8.85 18.05
CA MET A 52 11.06 8.92 16.75
C MET A 52 10.11 9.35 15.62
N SER A 53 8.88 8.83 15.63
CA SER A 53 7.91 9.01 14.53
C SER A 53 6.84 10.06 14.82
N GLY A 54 6.70 10.51 16.08
CA GLY A 54 5.64 11.42 16.52
C GLY A 54 4.24 10.79 16.58
N CYS A 55 4.10 9.50 16.30
CA CYS A 55 2.82 8.81 16.22
C CYS A 55 2.80 7.59 17.14
N SER A 56 1.76 7.47 17.97
CA SER A 56 1.62 6.37 18.92
C SER A 56 0.92 5.17 18.31
N VAL A 57 0.11 5.34 17.26
CA VAL A 57 -0.60 4.22 16.64
C VAL A 57 -0.10 4.07 15.21
N SER A 58 0.65 3.00 14.95
CA SER A 58 0.95 2.64 13.56
C SER A 58 -0.35 2.18 12.90
N HIS A 59 -0.92 3.01 12.03
CA HIS A 59 -1.80 2.51 11.00
C HIS A 59 -0.90 1.82 9.99
N SER A 60 -0.63 0.52 10.20
CA SER A 60 -0.16 -0.28 9.08
C SER A 60 -1.30 -0.32 8.07
N LYS A 61 -1.33 0.67 7.17
CA LYS A 61 -1.89 0.43 5.84
C LYS A 61 -1.16 -0.81 5.38
N HIS A 62 -1.87 -1.91 5.19
CA HIS A 62 -1.30 -3.05 4.51
C HIS A 62 -0.75 -2.50 3.19
N THR A 63 0.56 -2.24 3.14
CA THR A 63 1.27 -1.98 1.90
C THR A 63 1.39 -3.34 1.26
N SER A 64 0.26 -3.84 0.77
CA SER A 64 0.30 -4.93 -0.19
C SER A 64 1.24 -4.46 -1.28
N ARG A 65 2.36 -5.18 -1.42
CA ARG A 65 3.35 -4.94 -2.47
C ARG A 65 2.58 -4.66 -3.77
N PRO A 66 2.80 -3.53 -4.44
CA PRO A 66 2.13 -3.25 -5.70
C PRO A 66 2.31 -4.48 -6.60
N ARG A 67 1.21 -5.12 -7.00
CA ARG A 67 1.26 -6.28 -7.90
C ARG A 67 1.90 -5.94 -9.26
N THR A 68 2.02 -4.65 -9.55
CA THR A 68 2.52 -4.07 -10.79
C THR A 68 3.66 -3.12 -10.48
N ALA A 69 4.79 -3.24 -11.18
CA ALA A 69 5.90 -2.30 -11.07
C ALA A 69 5.51 -0.93 -11.66
N GLU A 70 6.03 0.17 -11.09
CA GLU A 70 5.72 1.54 -11.52
C GLU A 70 6.01 1.75 -13.02
N ALA A 71 7.09 1.15 -13.53
CA ALA A 71 7.44 1.19 -14.95
C ALA A 71 6.32 0.68 -15.88
N VAL A 72 5.54 -0.32 -15.45
CA VAL A 72 4.42 -0.86 -16.24
C VAL A 72 3.23 0.11 -16.20
N VAL A 73 3.05 0.84 -15.10
CA VAL A 73 1.99 1.85 -14.97
C VAL A 73 2.29 3.03 -15.90
N GLU A 74 3.52 3.54 -15.87
CA GLU A 74 3.95 4.62 -16.77
C GLU A 74 3.88 4.22 -18.24
N GLN A 75 4.28 3.00 -18.58
CA GLN A 75 4.17 2.50 -19.95
C GLN A 75 2.72 2.46 -20.48
N VAL A 76 1.76 2.13 -19.60
CA VAL A 76 0.34 2.17 -19.95
C VAL A 76 -0.12 3.61 -20.15
N ARG A 77 0.29 4.54 -19.28
CA ARG A 77 0.00 5.99 -19.41
C ARG A 77 0.53 6.53 -20.74
N ASP A 78 1.79 6.26 -21.08
CA ASP A 78 2.42 6.66 -22.35
C ASP A 78 1.69 6.11 -23.58
N SER A 79 1.23 4.85 -23.49
CA SER A 79 0.47 4.21 -24.56
C SER A 79 -0.86 4.93 -24.85
N PHE A 80 -1.55 5.40 -23.81
CA PHE A 80 -2.79 6.15 -23.94
C PHE A 80 -2.56 7.60 -24.38
N ALA A 81 -1.48 8.24 -23.89
CA ALA A 81 -1.08 9.57 -24.35
C ALA A 81 -0.78 9.59 -25.86
N ARG A 82 -0.13 8.52 -26.37
CA ARG A 82 0.15 8.35 -27.81
C ARG A 82 -1.10 8.02 -28.63
N SER A 83 -2.04 7.25 -28.07
CA SER A 83 -3.26 6.85 -28.76
C SER A 83 -4.41 6.67 -27.76
N PRO A 84 -5.27 7.69 -27.58
CA PRO A 84 -6.35 7.67 -26.59
C PRO A 84 -7.38 6.56 -26.80
N ARG A 85 -7.57 6.09 -28.05
CA ARG A 85 -8.55 5.04 -28.39
C ARG A 85 -8.03 3.61 -28.19
N LYS A 86 -6.80 3.44 -27.71
CA LYS A 86 -6.15 2.13 -27.54
C LYS A 86 -6.82 1.37 -26.39
N SER A 87 -7.00 0.06 -26.51
CA SER A 87 -7.56 -0.72 -25.39
C SER A 87 -6.50 -1.04 -24.33
N THR A 88 -6.91 -1.22 -23.07
CA THR A 88 -6.03 -1.58 -21.96
C THR A 88 -5.28 -2.90 -22.21
N ARG A 89 -5.91 -3.85 -22.93
CA ARG A 89 -5.30 -5.13 -23.34
C ARG A 89 -4.10 -4.90 -24.27
N CYS A 90 -4.22 -3.96 -25.20
CA CYS A 90 -3.15 -3.61 -26.13
C CYS A 90 -2.11 -2.67 -25.53
N ALA A 91 -2.46 -1.86 -24.52
CA ALA A 91 -1.50 -1.00 -23.82
C ALA A 91 -0.47 -1.79 -23.00
N LYS A 92 -0.86 -2.97 -22.50
CA LYS A 92 0.01 -3.87 -21.72
C LYS A 92 0.96 -4.73 -22.59
N SER A 93 0.68 -4.89 -23.89
CA SER A 93 1.45 -5.76 -24.79
C SER A 93 2.28 -4.95 -25.79
N LEU A 94 3.60 -4.95 -25.61
CA LEU A 94 4.56 -4.37 -26.56
C LEU A 94 4.45 -4.97 -27.97
N HIS A 95 3.96 -6.21 -28.09
CA HIS A 95 4.02 -6.99 -29.32
C HIS A 95 2.92 -6.65 -30.34
N ASN A 96 1.76 -6.17 -29.89
CA ASN A 96 0.58 -6.04 -30.78
C ASN A 96 0.41 -4.68 -31.45
N CYS A 97 1.23 -3.68 -31.11
CA CYS A 97 1.14 -2.35 -31.73
C CYS A 97 1.64 -2.32 -33.18
N ARG A 98 2.35 -3.35 -33.62
CA ARG A 98 2.95 -3.41 -34.97
C ARG A 98 2.21 -4.34 -35.93
N ILE A 99 1.47 -5.33 -35.40
CA ILE A 99 0.78 -6.34 -36.23
C ILE A 99 -0.53 -5.79 -36.80
N TRP A 100 -1.24 -4.94 -36.05
CA TRP A 100 -2.53 -4.39 -36.48
C TRP A 100 -2.42 -2.87 -36.53
N GLY A 101 -1.69 -2.40 -37.55
CA GLY A 101 -1.79 -1.01 -37.99
C GLY A 101 -3.25 -0.63 -38.25
N SER A 102 -3.53 0.66 -38.13
CA SER A 102 -4.84 1.27 -38.29
C SER A 102 -5.37 1.23 -39.73
N GLU A 103 -5.52 0.06 -40.33
CA GLU A 103 -6.14 -0.11 -41.66
C GLU A 103 -7.30 -1.11 -41.62
N PRO A 104 -8.49 -0.73 -42.12
CA PRO A 104 -9.66 -1.59 -42.15
C PRO A 104 -9.54 -2.70 -43.23
N PRO A 105 -9.89 -3.95 -42.93
CA PRO A 105 -9.68 -5.13 -43.80
C PRO A 105 -10.73 -5.27 -44.92
N HIS A 106 -11.09 -4.20 -45.62
CA HIS A 106 -12.00 -4.26 -46.78
C HIS A 106 -11.53 -3.38 -47.94
N LEU A 107 -10.28 -3.52 -48.37
CA LEU A 107 -9.84 -2.90 -49.64
C LEU A 107 -8.80 -3.71 -50.42
N HIS A 108 -8.58 -4.99 -50.07
CA HIS A 108 -7.62 -5.84 -50.79
C HIS A 108 -8.19 -6.55 -52.03
N LEU A 109 -9.48 -6.36 -52.38
CA LEU A 109 -10.11 -7.05 -53.51
C LEU A 109 -10.40 -6.15 -54.73
N LEU A 110 -9.68 -5.03 -54.91
CA LEU A 110 -9.83 -4.16 -56.10
C LEU A 110 -8.50 -3.77 -56.77
N ILE A 111 -7.44 -4.57 -56.64
CA ILE A 111 -6.20 -4.37 -57.42
C ILE A 111 -5.70 -5.72 -57.94
N ASN A 112 -6.55 -6.47 -58.66
CA ASN A 112 -6.11 -7.62 -59.47
C ASN A 112 -7.16 -7.93 -60.56
N ARG A 113 -7.60 -6.93 -61.33
CA ARG A 113 -8.24 -7.19 -62.64
C ARG A 113 -7.91 -6.10 -63.68
N ARG A 114 -7.22 -6.59 -64.72
CA ARG A 114 -7.03 -6.11 -66.11
C ARG A 114 -5.81 -5.24 -66.40
N PRO A 115 -5.30 -5.31 -67.64
CA PRO A 115 -5.05 -6.48 -68.50
C PRO A 115 -3.56 -6.81 -68.61
#